data_AF-A0AAN6VES8-F1
#
_entry.id   AF-A0AAN6VES8-F1
#
_cell.length_a   1.000
_cell.length_b   1.000
_cell.length_c   1.000
_cell.angle_alpha   90.00
_cell.angle_beta   90.00
_cell.angle_gamma   90.00
#
_symmetry.space_group_name_H-M   'P 1'
#
loop_
_entity.id
_entity.type
_entity.pdbx_description
1 polymer ?
#
loop_
_entity_poly.entity_id
_entity_poly.type
_entity_poly.pdbx_seq_one_letter_code
_entity_poly.pdbx_strand_id
1 'polypeptide(L)'
;MSLSRLPPEILLHVLGCLGSEFFAHDIRQLTISRTWYDLAWTVLIRDLHFTARSLGRFTENEAVLKRSPPYIVTIELSLGFGDESSQSLPTDDLRETSSNVGDIDASPAQLDSSLAKLAAMLPRCPGIRSLSIRARGQSSALRLDRLAYLNAAPLAGLLSLPHLTSLELDTAGCHLKSPPNSNVHLCRSINSLLPSLRRLRCRMEELCESLLERPPSDTALEEVIINLSISQLSDTITSYRYPNRCQTVSQDFSQLKLALETRAATLAAWLRNPRTLRIISHELPSLDVYAFDAITGRRIRLENNVEWDADGELVDEVLEEDESDLFDSDSPVAPQIVW
;
A
#
# COMPACT_ATOMS: atom_id res chain seq x y z
N MET A 1 17.55 -10.19 41.97
CA MET A 1 18.73 -10.44 41.11
C MET A 1 18.89 -9.27 40.15
N SER A 2 20.12 -8.89 39.78
CA SER A 2 20.33 -7.79 38.80
C SER A 2 20.02 -8.28 37.38
N LEU A 3 19.28 -7.49 36.60
CA LEU A 3 18.99 -7.78 35.19
C LEU A 3 20.27 -7.93 34.35
N SER A 4 21.35 -7.24 34.72
CA SER A 4 22.65 -7.32 34.04
C SER A 4 23.36 -8.67 34.15
N ARG A 5 22.86 -9.60 34.98
CA ARG A 5 23.41 -10.96 35.11
C ARG A 5 22.67 -11.99 34.26
N LEU A 6 21.60 -11.58 33.57
CA LEU A 6 20.86 -12.48 32.69
C LEU A 6 21.68 -12.75 31.41
N PRO A 7 21.57 -13.95 30.83
CA PRO A 7 22.15 -14.24 29.52
C PRO A 7 21.61 -13.27 28.44
N PRO A 8 22.42 -12.90 27.43
CA PRO A 8 22.00 -12.01 26.35
C PRO A 8 20.73 -12.45 25.62
N GLU A 9 20.50 -13.75 25.50
CA GLU A 9 19.33 -14.33 24.84
C GLU A 9 18.04 -14.04 25.62
N ILE A 10 18.11 -14.13 26.96
CA ILE A 10 16.98 -13.82 27.83
C ILE A 10 16.70 -12.31 27.81
N LEU A 11 17.75 -11.49 27.82
CA LEU A 11 17.61 -10.04 27.68
C LEU A 11 17.01 -9.68 26.33
N LEU A 12 17.49 -10.27 25.24
CA LEU A 12 16.96 -10.03 23.90
C LEU A 12 15.48 -10.46 23.79
N HIS A 13 15.10 -11.55 24.44
CA HIS A 13 13.69 -11.95 24.52
C HIS A 13 12.84 -10.92 25.26
N VAL A 14 13.29 -10.44 26.42
CA VAL A 14 12.61 -9.38 27.18
C VAL A 14 12.49 -8.10 26.36
N LEU A 15 13.58 -7.65 25.74
CA LEU A 15 13.58 -6.47 24.88
C LEU A 15 12.66 -6.67 23.66
N GLY A 16 12.64 -7.88 23.09
CA GLY A 16 11.75 -8.25 21.99
C GLY A 16 10.27 -8.18 22.37
N CYS A 17 9.92 -8.48 23.63
CA CYS A 17 8.57 -8.30 24.15
C CYS A 17 8.18 -6.82 24.33
N LEU A 18 9.15 -5.92 24.55
CA LEU A 18 8.91 -4.47 24.60
C LEU A 18 8.68 -3.89 23.19
N GLY A 19 9.32 -4.49 22.18
CA GLY A 19 9.20 -4.08 20.78
C GLY A 19 10.04 -2.85 20.40
N SER A 20 10.05 -2.50 19.12
CA SER A 20 10.78 -1.34 18.59
C SER A 20 10.16 -0.01 19.03
N GLU A 21 8.83 0.05 19.13
CA GLU A 21 8.07 1.25 19.51
C GLU A 21 8.47 1.80 20.88
N PHE A 22 8.73 0.92 21.85
CA PHE A 22 9.19 1.30 23.18
C PHE A 22 10.45 2.18 23.13
N PHE A 23 11.46 1.75 22.35
CA PHE A 23 12.72 2.48 22.19
C PHE A 23 12.59 3.69 21.26
N ALA A 24 11.69 3.64 20.28
CA ALA A 24 11.41 4.76 19.39
C ALA A 24 10.78 5.94 20.15
N HIS A 25 9.94 5.64 21.16
CA HIS A 25 9.30 6.64 22.00
C HIS A 25 10.29 7.38 22.92
N ASP A 26 11.23 6.66 23.55
CA ASP A 26 12.28 7.28 24.37
C ASP A 26 13.67 6.66 24.10
N ILE A 27 14.43 7.31 23.23
CA ILE A 27 15.78 6.85 22.83
C ILE A 27 16.77 6.78 24.01
N ARG A 28 16.51 7.48 25.12
CA ARG A 28 17.36 7.42 26.33
C ARG A 28 17.30 6.05 26.97
N GLN A 29 16.27 5.26 26.70
CA GLN A 29 16.20 3.88 27.15
C GLN A 29 17.29 3.00 26.53
N LEU A 30 17.94 3.42 25.44
CA LEU A 30 19.11 2.72 24.91
C LEU A 30 20.37 2.93 25.76
N THR A 31 20.46 3.99 26.57
CA THR A 31 21.72 4.42 27.20
C THR A 31 21.95 3.88 28.61
N ILE A 32 21.19 2.86 29.04
CA ILE A 32 21.28 2.25 30.38
C ILE A 32 22.66 1.62 30.63
N SER A 33 23.17 0.84 29.67
CA SER A 33 24.50 0.23 29.71
C SER A 33 24.95 -0.14 28.30
N ARG A 34 26.24 -0.46 28.11
CA ARG A 34 26.76 -0.87 26.79
C ARG A 34 26.11 -2.16 26.26
N THR A 35 26.01 -3.19 27.09
CA THR A 35 25.37 -4.46 26.71
C THR A 35 23.89 -4.25 26.39
N TRP A 36 23.20 -3.43 27.18
CA TRP A 36 21.81 -3.06 26.93
C TRP A 36 21.66 -2.32 25.60
N TYR A 37 22.51 -1.32 25.35
CA TYR A 37 22.53 -0.58 24.08
C TYR A 37 22.69 -1.51 22.89
N ASP A 38 23.66 -2.42 22.93
CA ASP A 38 23.94 -3.32 21.81
C ASP A 38 22.77 -4.25 21.49
N LEU A 39 22.09 -4.79 22.52
CA LEU A 39 20.91 -5.64 22.34
C LEU A 39 19.65 -4.85 21.97
N ALA A 40 19.35 -3.78 22.70
CA ALA A 40 18.17 -2.94 22.45
C ALA A 40 18.22 -2.31 21.07
N TRP A 41 19.42 -1.95 20.58
CA TRP A 41 19.62 -1.50 19.22
C TRP A 41 19.09 -2.51 18.20
N THR A 42 19.39 -3.81 18.37
CA THR A 42 18.91 -4.85 17.43
C THR A 42 17.39 -4.96 17.38
N VAL A 43 16.71 -4.69 18.50
CA VAL A 43 15.24 -4.68 18.56
C VAL A 43 14.69 -3.41 17.93
N LEU A 44 15.26 -2.24 18.25
CA LEU A 44 14.83 -0.95 17.70
C LEU A 44 14.87 -0.94 16.17
N ILE A 45 15.94 -1.45 15.56
CA ILE A 45 16.11 -1.40 14.09
C ILE A 45 15.45 -2.56 13.34
N ARG A 46 14.82 -3.49 14.06
CA ARG A 46 14.18 -4.65 13.45
C ARG A 46 13.01 -4.23 12.59
N ASP A 47 12.20 -3.32 13.10
CA ASP A 47 10.99 -2.82 12.48
C ASP A 47 11.11 -1.29 12.37
N LEU A 48 11.47 -0.83 11.17
CA LEU A 48 11.74 0.58 10.89
C LEU A 48 10.52 1.25 10.28
N HIS A 49 10.03 2.30 10.92
CA HIS A 49 9.02 3.19 10.37
C HIS A 49 9.66 4.53 9.98
N PHE A 50 9.52 4.90 8.72
CA PHE A 50 10.05 6.14 8.19
C PHE A 50 8.97 7.04 7.60
N THR A 51 8.97 8.27 8.10
CA THR A 51 8.42 9.43 7.39
C THR A 51 9.44 9.95 6.38
N ALA A 52 9.03 10.80 5.44
CA ALA A 52 9.96 11.42 4.48
C ALA A 52 11.16 12.11 5.18
N ARG A 53 10.91 12.78 6.31
CA ARG A 53 11.92 13.48 7.10
C ARG A 53 12.88 12.53 7.83
N SER A 54 12.33 11.52 8.51
CA SER A 54 13.15 10.55 9.26
C SER A 54 13.97 9.66 8.33
N LEU A 55 13.46 9.36 7.13
CA LEU A 55 14.22 8.68 6.07
C LEU A 55 15.45 9.50 5.64
N GLY A 56 15.30 10.81 5.43
CA GLY A 56 16.41 11.71 5.12
C GLY A 56 17.50 11.65 6.18
N ARG A 57 17.13 11.86 7.44
CA ARG A 57 18.07 11.78 8.59
C ARG A 57 18.75 10.42 8.71
N PHE A 58 18.00 9.33 8.52
CA PHE A 58 18.54 7.98 8.58
C PHE A 58 19.56 7.73 7.47
N THR A 59 19.27 8.16 6.25
CA THR A 59 20.14 7.93 5.09
C THR A 59 21.34 8.90 5.00
N GLU A 60 21.35 9.96 5.79
CA GLU A 60 22.50 10.83 6.00
C GLU A 60 23.50 10.25 7.04
N ASN A 61 23.03 9.39 7.96
CA ASN A 61 23.87 8.79 8.97
C ASN A 61 24.53 7.48 8.48
N GLU A 62 25.70 7.60 7.86
CA GLU A 62 26.45 6.45 7.34
C GLU A 62 26.77 5.38 8.40
N ALA A 63 27.01 5.77 9.65
CA ALA A 63 27.33 4.82 10.71
C ALA A 63 26.15 3.91 11.01
N VAL A 64 24.93 4.48 11.06
CA VAL A 64 23.68 3.74 11.23
C VAL A 64 23.43 2.84 10.03
N LEU A 65 23.56 3.36 8.80
CA LEU A 65 23.38 2.57 7.56
C LEU A 65 24.34 1.38 7.44
N LYS A 66 25.57 1.50 7.96
CA LYS A 66 26.55 0.41 7.92
C LYS A 66 26.26 -0.67 8.97
N ARG A 67 25.71 -0.29 10.13
CA ARG A 67 25.43 -1.19 11.26
C ARG A 67 24.06 -1.89 11.17
N SER A 68 23.07 -1.25 10.53
CA SER A 68 21.69 -1.72 10.50
C SER A 68 21.38 -2.99 9.69
N PRO A 69 22.03 -3.29 8.54
CA PRO A 69 21.52 -4.30 7.61
C PRO A 69 21.22 -5.70 8.16
N PRO A 70 22.02 -6.30 9.05
CA PRO A 70 21.77 -7.67 9.49
C PRO A 70 20.52 -7.86 10.35
N TYR A 71 19.93 -6.78 10.88
CA TYR A 71 18.84 -6.86 11.85
C TYR A 71 17.48 -6.40 11.30
N ILE A 72 17.46 -5.70 10.16
CA ILE A 72 16.23 -5.18 9.57
C ILE A 72 15.36 -6.33 9.06
N VAL A 73 14.10 -6.35 9.48
CA VAL A 73 13.08 -7.34 9.08
C VAL A 73 11.90 -6.65 8.38
N THR A 74 11.44 -5.53 8.93
CA THR A 74 10.29 -4.79 8.41
C THR A 74 10.66 -3.34 8.14
N ILE A 75 10.20 -2.82 7.01
CA ILE A 75 10.29 -1.39 6.70
C ILE A 75 8.90 -0.89 6.31
N GLU A 76 8.47 0.19 6.97
CA GLU A 76 7.29 0.95 6.60
C GLU A 76 7.69 2.37 6.23
N LEU A 77 7.25 2.84 5.06
CA LEU A 77 7.49 4.18 4.54
C LEU A 77 6.15 4.92 4.45
N SER A 78 5.95 5.89 5.34
CA SER A 78 4.83 6.82 5.32
C SER A 78 5.28 8.13 4.67
N LEU A 79 5.13 8.23 3.36
CA LEU A 79 5.61 9.33 2.54
C LEU A 79 4.47 10.33 2.31
N GLY A 80 4.66 11.59 2.69
CA GLY A 80 3.67 12.64 2.47
C GLY A 80 4.24 14.00 2.85
N PHE A 81 3.69 15.05 2.23
CA PHE A 81 4.00 16.45 2.55
C PHE A 81 2.73 17.07 3.13
N GLY A 82 2.67 17.17 4.45
CA GLY A 82 1.49 17.66 5.14
C GLY A 82 1.59 17.36 6.63
N ASP A 83 1.08 18.30 7.42
CA ASP A 83 1.22 18.35 8.87
C ASP A 83 0.70 17.05 9.53
N GLU A 84 1.63 16.14 9.90
CA GLU A 84 1.33 14.93 10.68
C GLU A 84 0.74 15.27 12.06
N SER A 85 0.75 16.54 12.46
CA SER A 85 0.20 17.05 13.71
C SER A 85 -1.33 16.92 13.85
N SER A 86 -2.05 16.57 12.78
CA SER A 86 -3.53 16.47 12.83
C SER A 86 -4.07 15.09 13.19
N GLN A 87 -3.24 14.05 13.29
CA GLN A 87 -3.66 12.78 13.88
C GLN A 87 -3.34 12.78 15.38
N SER A 88 -4.03 13.65 16.11
CA SER A 88 -4.03 13.65 17.56
C SER A 88 -4.55 12.30 18.08
N LEU A 89 -3.66 11.53 18.70
CA LEU A 89 -4.05 10.62 19.77
C LEU A 89 -4.83 11.44 20.83
N PRO A 90 -5.86 10.86 21.47
CA PRO A 90 -6.53 11.52 22.58
C PRO A 90 -5.61 11.46 23.80
N THR A 91 -4.78 12.48 23.97
CA THR A 91 -4.09 12.73 25.23
C THR A 91 -4.38 14.16 25.63
N ASP A 92 -5.32 14.28 26.57
CA ASP A 92 -5.32 15.32 27.58
C ASP A 92 -3.89 15.49 28.13
N ASP A 93 -3.58 16.75 28.45
CA ASP A 93 -2.48 17.23 29.27
C ASP A 93 -1.13 17.60 28.61
N LEU A 94 -0.87 18.91 28.79
CA LEU A 94 0.40 19.64 28.84
C LEU A 94 0.98 20.25 27.55
N ARG A 95 0.59 21.51 27.36
CA ARG A 95 1.37 22.65 26.86
C ARG A 95 2.89 22.44 26.94
N GLU A 96 3.52 22.19 25.80
CA GLU A 96 4.90 22.61 25.55
C GLU A 96 4.98 23.48 24.30
N THR A 97 5.09 24.77 24.57
CA THR A 97 5.59 25.81 23.67
C THR A 97 7.04 25.49 23.28
N SER A 98 7.26 24.94 22.09
CA SER A 98 8.55 25.08 21.40
C SER A 98 8.36 25.40 19.92
N SER A 99 8.16 26.68 19.65
CA SER A 99 8.29 27.28 18.34
C SER A 99 9.76 27.29 17.92
N ASN A 100 10.21 26.25 17.21
CA ASN A 100 11.41 26.27 16.36
C ASN A 100 10.92 25.83 14.96
N VAL A 101 10.26 26.69 14.19
CA VAL A 101 10.87 27.58 13.18
C VAL A 101 12.13 26.97 12.57
N GLY A 102 11.89 26.17 11.52
CA GLY A 102 12.91 25.46 10.75
C GLY A 102 12.40 24.13 10.21
N ASP A 103 11.10 23.99 9.94
CA ASP A 103 10.57 22.84 9.20
C ASP A 103 10.97 22.99 7.74
N ILE A 104 12.19 22.55 7.47
CA ILE A 104 12.65 22.25 6.13
C ILE A 104 11.81 21.04 5.69
N ASP A 105 10.71 21.32 5.00
CA ASP A 105 10.04 20.33 4.17
C ASP A 105 11.11 19.65 3.31
N ALA A 106 11.29 18.34 3.50
CA ALA A 106 12.26 17.60 2.72
C ALA A 106 11.93 17.80 1.23
N SER A 107 12.84 18.38 0.45
CA SER A 107 12.52 18.60 -0.96
C SER A 107 12.25 17.25 -1.65
N PRO A 108 11.37 17.17 -2.66
CA PRO A 108 11.14 15.93 -3.41
C PRO A 108 12.45 15.27 -3.90
N ALA A 109 13.43 16.08 -4.32
CA ALA A 109 14.74 15.59 -4.74
C ALA A 109 15.55 14.94 -3.58
N GLN A 110 15.44 15.48 -2.36
CA GLN A 110 16.06 14.87 -1.18
C GLN A 110 15.38 13.55 -0.81
N LEU A 111 14.05 13.49 -0.92
CA LEU A 111 13.30 12.26 -0.70
C LEU A 111 13.72 11.18 -1.71
N ASP A 112 13.79 11.51 -3.00
CA ASP A 112 14.25 10.57 -4.04
C ASP A 112 15.67 10.07 -3.79
N SER A 113 16.59 10.97 -3.41
CA SER A 113 17.96 10.62 -3.03
C SER A 113 17.99 9.67 -1.84
N SER A 114 17.14 9.92 -0.84
CA SER A 114 17.04 9.08 0.36
C SER A 114 16.46 7.70 0.03
N LEU A 115 15.42 7.63 -0.80
CA LEU A 115 14.87 6.37 -1.31
C LEU A 115 15.90 5.57 -2.12
N ALA A 116 16.70 6.25 -2.95
CA ALA A 116 17.76 5.61 -3.72
C ALA A 116 18.86 5.04 -2.82
N LYS A 117 19.27 5.77 -1.78
CA LYS A 117 20.21 5.28 -0.77
C LYS A 117 19.66 4.09 0.01
N LEU A 118 18.37 4.15 0.39
CA LEU A 118 17.69 3.04 1.04
C LEU A 118 17.70 1.81 0.12
N ALA A 119 17.26 1.95 -1.13
CA ALA A 119 17.27 0.89 -2.13
C ALA A 119 18.66 0.27 -2.34
N ALA A 120 19.73 1.06 -2.32
CA ALA A 120 21.10 0.55 -2.40
C ALA A 120 21.54 -0.23 -1.15
N MET A 121 20.97 0.06 0.03
CA MET A 121 21.28 -0.61 1.29
C MET A 121 20.51 -1.93 1.45
N LEU A 122 19.23 -1.99 1.05
CA LEU A 122 18.35 -3.14 1.33
C LEU A 122 18.84 -4.50 0.82
N PRO A 123 19.54 -4.62 -0.33
CA PRO A 123 20.14 -5.89 -0.75
C PRO A 123 21.12 -6.50 0.26
N ARG A 124 21.65 -5.69 1.19
CA ARG A 124 22.55 -6.13 2.27
C ARG A 124 21.80 -6.60 3.52
N CYS A 125 20.46 -6.56 3.49
CA CYS A 125 19.60 -6.91 4.62
C CYS A 125 18.97 -8.29 4.37
N PRO A 126 19.66 -9.40 4.70
CA PRO A 126 19.16 -10.74 4.40
C PRO A 126 17.89 -11.09 5.19
N GLY A 127 17.62 -10.36 6.27
CA GLY A 127 16.48 -10.52 7.15
C GLY A 127 15.20 -9.83 6.69
N ILE A 128 15.24 -8.96 5.66
CA ILE A 128 14.05 -8.21 5.27
C ILE A 128 12.97 -9.14 4.71
N ARG A 129 11.76 -9.02 5.24
CA ARG A 129 10.60 -9.86 4.89
C ARG A 129 9.36 -9.05 4.56
N SER A 130 9.26 -7.83 5.08
CA SER A 130 8.10 -6.96 4.87
C SER A 130 8.52 -5.56 4.47
N LEU A 131 7.87 -5.04 3.43
CA LEU A 131 8.04 -3.68 2.92
C LEU A 131 6.66 -3.08 2.70
N SER A 132 6.38 -1.98 3.37
CA SER A 132 5.17 -1.17 3.19
C SER A 132 5.56 0.22 2.72
N ILE A 133 4.94 0.71 1.65
CA ILE A 133 5.16 2.04 1.10
C ILE A 133 3.81 2.69 0.90
N ARG A 134 3.55 3.75 1.64
CA ARG A 134 2.32 4.54 1.60
C ARG A 134 2.66 5.96 1.21
N ALA A 135 2.21 6.39 0.04
CA ALA A 135 2.33 7.77 -0.43
C ALA A 135 0.99 8.48 -0.23
N ARG A 136 0.94 9.40 0.74
CA ARG A 136 -0.24 10.22 1.04
C ARG A 136 -0.24 11.47 0.18
N GLY A 137 -1.42 11.86 -0.30
CA GLY A 137 -1.62 13.13 -0.97
C GLY A 137 -1.70 14.26 0.06
N GLN A 138 -1.26 15.46 -0.32
CA GLN A 138 -1.53 16.63 0.49
C GLN A 138 -3.02 16.94 0.38
N SER A 139 -3.77 16.72 1.47
CA SER A 139 -5.21 17.01 1.55
C SER A 139 -5.43 18.52 1.63
N SER A 140 -5.09 19.24 0.56
CA SER A 140 -5.58 20.58 0.34
C SER A 140 -6.95 20.45 -0.31
N ALA A 141 -8.01 20.81 0.42
CA ALA A 141 -9.39 20.79 -0.06
C ALA A 141 -9.61 21.58 -1.38
N LEU A 142 -8.61 22.36 -1.81
CA LEU A 142 -8.65 23.22 -2.97
C LEU A 142 -7.72 22.79 -4.11
N ARG A 143 -6.90 21.74 -3.94
CA ARG A 143 -5.98 21.27 -5.00
C ARG A 143 -6.36 19.88 -5.49
N LEU A 144 -7.05 19.86 -6.62
CA LEU A 144 -7.37 18.64 -7.38
C LEU A 144 -6.13 18.00 -8.03
N ASP A 145 -5.01 18.73 -8.08
CA ASP A 145 -3.76 18.25 -8.68
C ASP A 145 -2.89 17.57 -7.62
N ARG A 146 -2.67 16.27 -7.82
CA ARG A 146 -1.73 15.52 -7.00
C ARG A 146 -0.33 16.00 -7.24
N LEU A 147 0.41 16.11 -6.16
CA LEU A 147 1.82 16.40 -6.23
C LEU A 147 2.55 15.18 -6.78
N ALA A 148 3.24 15.36 -7.89
CA ALA A 148 4.16 14.36 -8.41
C ALA A 148 5.49 14.50 -7.65
N TYR A 149 5.64 13.83 -6.51
CA TYR A 149 6.83 14.00 -5.65
C TYR A 149 7.68 12.74 -5.49
N LEU A 150 7.19 11.58 -5.93
CA LEU A 150 7.95 10.33 -5.93
C LEU A 150 8.40 9.99 -7.35
N ASN A 151 9.64 9.58 -7.51
CA ASN A 151 10.11 8.95 -8.75
C ASN A 151 9.89 7.43 -8.74
N ALA A 152 9.51 6.86 -9.89
CA ALA A 152 9.30 5.43 -10.04
C ALA A 152 10.61 4.61 -9.90
N ALA A 153 11.76 5.17 -10.30
CA ALA A 153 13.02 4.45 -10.33
C ALA A 153 13.55 4.05 -8.93
N PRO A 154 13.62 4.94 -7.91
CA PRO A 154 13.96 4.54 -6.55
C PRO A 154 13.00 3.49 -5.97
N LEU A 155 11.70 3.60 -6.24
CA LEU A 155 10.70 2.63 -5.81
C LEU A 155 10.95 1.24 -6.42
N ALA A 156 11.25 1.16 -7.72
CA ALA A 156 11.63 -0.10 -8.35
C ALA A 156 12.90 -0.72 -7.73
N GLY A 157 13.86 0.12 -7.32
CA GLY A 157 15.03 -0.33 -6.56
C GLY A 157 14.65 -0.98 -5.22
N LEU A 158 13.69 -0.41 -4.49
CA LEU A 158 13.16 -1.00 -3.25
C LEU A 158 12.43 -2.33 -3.49
N LEU A 159 11.84 -2.51 -4.68
CA LEU A 159 11.16 -3.75 -5.09
C LEU A 159 12.13 -4.82 -5.62
N SER A 160 13.44 -4.57 -5.67
CA SER A 160 14.43 -5.53 -6.16
C SER A 160 14.90 -6.52 -5.09
N LEU A 161 14.02 -6.86 -4.13
CA LEU A 161 14.36 -7.65 -2.93
C LEU A 161 13.86 -9.09 -3.05
N PRO A 162 14.73 -10.09 -3.29
CA PRO A 162 14.30 -11.45 -3.62
C PRO A 162 13.66 -12.21 -2.44
N HIS A 163 13.92 -11.79 -1.20
CA HIS A 163 13.45 -12.48 0.00
C HIS A 163 12.19 -11.86 0.62
N LEU A 164 11.57 -10.89 -0.07
CA LEU A 164 10.38 -10.25 0.42
C LEU A 164 9.21 -11.24 0.44
N THR A 165 8.50 -11.29 1.57
CA THR A 165 7.33 -12.14 1.77
C THR A 165 6.04 -11.36 1.91
N SER A 166 6.11 -10.07 2.25
CA SER A 166 4.97 -9.17 2.34
C SER A 166 5.30 -7.85 1.67
N LEU A 167 4.46 -7.44 0.73
CA LEU A 167 4.56 -6.15 0.07
C LEU A 167 3.23 -5.42 0.18
N GLU A 168 3.29 -4.19 0.69
CA GLU A 168 2.21 -3.22 0.59
C GLU A 168 2.73 -2.00 -0.18
N LEU A 169 2.06 -1.65 -1.28
CA LEU A 169 2.39 -0.49 -2.09
C LEU A 169 1.12 0.31 -2.36
N ASP A 170 0.95 1.39 -1.61
CA ASP A 170 -0.15 2.33 -1.77
C ASP A 170 0.40 3.69 -2.20
N THR A 171 0.39 3.95 -3.50
CA THR A 171 0.78 5.24 -4.06
C THR A 171 -0.40 6.05 -4.57
N ALA A 172 -1.64 5.71 -4.18
CA ALA A 172 -2.82 6.44 -4.64
C ALA A 172 -2.80 7.92 -4.28
N GLY A 173 -2.03 8.37 -3.29
CA GLY A 173 -1.92 9.79 -2.96
C GLY A 173 -0.98 10.59 -3.85
N CYS A 174 -0.19 9.95 -4.73
CA CYS A 174 0.91 10.60 -5.45
C CYS A 174 0.98 10.14 -6.91
N HIS A 175 1.06 11.10 -7.84
CA HIS A 175 1.41 10.79 -9.22
C HIS A 175 2.91 10.45 -9.29
N LEU A 176 3.25 9.28 -9.83
CA LEU A 176 4.66 8.89 -9.94
C LEU A 176 5.34 9.63 -11.09
N LYS A 177 6.52 10.18 -10.84
CA LYS A 177 7.38 10.74 -11.88
C LYS A 177 8.11 9.59 -12.57
N SER A 178 7.86 9.48 -13.87
CA SER A 178 8.63 8.62 -14.77
C SER A 178 9.47 9.52 -15.66
N PRO A 179 10.81 9.42 -15.63
CA PRO A 179 11.65 10.08 -16.62
C PRO A 179 11.18 9.67 -18.03
N PRO A 180 11.23 10.57 -19.04
CA PRO A 180 10.72 10.28 -20.39
C PRO A 180 11.38 9.07 -21.08
N ASN A 181 12.52 8.60 -20.56
CA ASN A 181 13.25 7.43 -21.05
C ASN A 181 13.39 6.30 -20.01
N SER A 182 12.64 6.34 -18.90
CA SER A 182 12.74 5.26 -17.92
C SER A 182 11.92 4.06 -18.39
N ASN A 183 12.60 2.94 -18.60
CA ASN A 183 11.94 1.64 -18.84
C ASN A 183 11.40 1.01 -17.53
N VAL A 184 11.21 1.82 -16.49
CA VAL A 184 10.77 1.34 -15.18
C VAL A 184 9.27 1.13 -15.22
N HIS A 185 8.86 -0.13 -15.04
CA HIS A 185 7.47 -0.52 -14.98
C HIS A 185 7.21 -1.19 -13.63
N LEU A 186 6.59 -0.47 -12.69
CA LEU A 186 6.39 -1.00 -11.33
C LEU A 186 5.58 -2.29 -11.31
N CYS A 187 4.54 -2.43 -12.14
CA CYS A 187 3.80 -3.70 -12.20
C CYS A 187 4.69 -4.92 -12.51
N ARG A 188 5.69 -4.79 -13.40
CA ARG A 188 6.65 -5.86 -13.69
C ARG A 188 7.61 -6.10 -12.53
N SER A 189 8.01 -5.03 -11.84
CA SER A 189 8.87 -5.12 -10.65
C SER A 189 8.17 -5.83 -9.49
N ILE A 190 6.86 -5.59 -9.32
CA ILE A 190 6.03 -6.31 -8.35
C ILE A 190 5.80 -7.76 -8.81
N ASN A 191 5.50 -7.97 -10.10
CA ASN A 191 5.30 -9.30 -10.65
C ASN A 191 6.51 -10.21 -10.44
N SER A 192 7.73 -9.68 -10.58
CA SER A 192 8.95 -10.46 -10.32
C SER A 192 9.15 -10.86 -8.86
N LEU A 193 8.39 -10.27 -7.92
CA LEU A 193 8.38 -10.67 -6.51
C LEU A 193 7.31 -11.72 -6.19
N LEU A 194 6.32 -11.97 -7.04
CA LEU A 194 5.26 -12.95 -6.77
C LEU A 194 5.78 -14.36 -6.39
N PRO A 195 6.90 -14.87 -6.93
CA PRO A 195 7.45 -16.15 -6.49
C PRO A 195 7.80 -16.21 -4.99
N SER A 196 8.28 -15.12 -4.40
CA SER A 196 8.72 -15.05 -3.00
C SER A 196 7.66 -14.49 -2.05
N LEU A 197 6.72 -13.71 -2.57
CA LEU A 197 5.65 -13.10 -1.78
C LEU A 197 4.65 -14.14 -1.27
N ARG A 198 4.23 -13.93 -0.02
CA ARG A 198 3.04 -14.51 0.61
C ARG A 198 1.86 -13.53 0.60
N ARG A 199 2.15 -12.24 0.73
CA ARG A 199 1.15 -11.17 0.76
C ARG A 199 1.51 -10.05 -0.20
N LEU A 200 0.55 -9.66 -1.02
CA LEU A 200 0.61 -8.48 -1.88
C LEU A 200 -0.63 -7.62 -1.66
N ARG A 201 -0.43 -6.37 -1.22
CA ARG A 201 -1.46 -5.33 -1.23
C ARG A 201 -0.98 -4.19 -2.12
N CYS A 202 -1.78 -3.80 -3.10
CA CYS A 202 -1.34 -2.80 -4.08
C CYS A 202 -2.47 -1.84 -4.46
N ARG A 203 -2.16 -0.56 -4.43
CA ARG A 203 -3.00 0.52 -4.93
C ARG A 203 -2.10 1.57 -5.58
N MET A 204 -2.18 1.72 -6.91
CA MET A 204 -1.33 2.63 -7.67
C MET A 204 -2.16 3.41 -8.70
N GLU A 205 -1.63 4.56 -9.15
CA GLU A 205 -2.27 5.38 -10.18
C GLU A 205 -2.10 4.82 -11.60
N GLU A 206 -1.05 4.05 -11.83
CA GLU A 206 -0.80 3.35 -13.08
C GLU A 206 -0.71 1.84 -12.82
N LEU A 207 -1.58 1.06 -13.46
CA LEU A 207 -1.65 -0.39 -13.32
C LEU A 207 -1.82 -1.07 -14.68
N CYS A 208 -1.39 -2.32 -14.82
CA CYS A 208 -1.76 -3.14 -15.98
C CYS A 208 -1.77 -4.63 -15.62
N GLU A 209 -2.26 -5.45 -16.54
CA GLU A 209 -2.42 -6.89 -16.36
C GLU A 209 -1.10 -7.64 -16.09
N SER A 210 0.05 -7.05 -16.46
CA SER A 210 1.37 -7.65 -16.19
C SER A 210 1.67 -7.79 -14.70
N LEU A 211 0.96 -7.06 -13.85
CA LEU A 211 1.07 -7.19 -12.40
C LEU A 211 0.80 -8.63 -11.93
N LEU A 212 -0.21 -9.28 -12.52
CA LEU A 212 -0.72 -10.59 -12.13
C LEU A 212 -0.39 -11.67 -13.19
N GLU A 213 0.65 -11.45 -14.00
CA GLU A 213 1.16 -12.47 -14.90
C GLU A 213 1.69 -13.68 -14.13
N ARG A 214 1.63 -14.85 -14.78
CA ARG A 214 2.03 -16.12 -14.18
C ARG A 214 3.49 -16.08 -13.73
N PRO A 215 3.80 -16.35 -12.45
CA PRO A 215 5.18 -16.51 -12.04
C PRO A 215 5.79 -17.76 -12.70
N PRO A 216 7.10 -17.73 -13.04
CA PRO A 216 7.76 -18.85 -13.72
C PRO A 216 7.93 -20.08 -12.84
N SER A 217 7.85 -19.91 -11.52
CA SER A 217 7.98 -20.97 -10.52
C SER A 217 6.70 -21.08 -9.68
N ASP A 218 6.62 -22.15 -8.88
CA ASP A 218 5.66 -22.20 -7.79
C ASP A 218 5.80 -20.94 -6.91
N THR A 219 4.66 -20.47 -6.41
CA THR A 219 4.57 -19.30 -5.54
C THR A 219 3.93 -19.70 -4.21
N ALA A 220 4.39 -19.06 -3.12
CA ALA A 220 3.82 -19.18 -1.78
C ALA A 220 2.76 -18.11 -1.48
N LEU A 221 2.23 -17.45 -2.52
CA LEU A 221 1.27 -16.38 -2.40
C LEU A 221 -0.04 -16.88 -1.79
N GLU A 222 -0.37 -16.32 -0.62
CA GLU A 222 -1.57 -16.63 0.15
C GLU A 222 -2.60 -15.49 0.03
N GLU A 223 -2.13 -14.26 -0.09
CA GLU A 223 -2.97 -13.06 -0.09
C GLU A 223 -2.58 -12.09 -1.21
N VAL A 224 -3.56 -11.71 -2.04
CA VAL A 224 -3.42 -10.65 -3.04
C VAL A 224 -4.64 -9.75 -2.99
N ILE A 225 -4.40 -8.44 -2.83
CA ILE A 225 -5.44 -7.44 -2.86
C ILE A 225 -4.97 -6.29 -3.73
N ILE A 226 -5.68 -6.07 -4.84
CA ILE A 226 -5.43 -4.95 -5.75
C ILE A 226 -6.59 -3.98 -5.63
N ASN A 227 -6.32 -2.77 -5.16
CA ASN A 227 -7.34 -1.74 -5.01
C ASN A 227 -7.24 -0.71 -6.14
N LEU A 228 -8.30 -0.65 -6.95
CA LEU A 228 -8.47 0.27 -8.09
C LEU A 228 -9.21 1.55 -7.68
N SER A 229 -9.73 1.63 -6.45
CA SER A 229 -10.34 2.85 -5.89
C SER A 229 -9.27 3.78 -5.35
N ILE A 230 -8.89 4.76 -6.16
CA ILE A 230 -7.79 5.68 -5.83
C ILE A 230 -8.26 6.84 -4.95
N SER A 231 -9.52 7.26 -5.07
CA SER A 231 -10.09 8.28 -4.18
C SER A 231 -10.36 7.68 -2.80
N GLN A 232 -9.94 8.40 -1.75
CA GLN A 232 -10.56 8.20 -0.43
C GLN A 232 -11.93 8.86 -0.51
N LEU A 233 -12.96 8.04 -0.69
CA LEU A 233 -14.34 8.49 -0.72
C LEU A 233 -14.71 8.93 0.70
N SER A 234 -14.62 10.22 0.98
CA SER A 234 -15.26 10.81 2.15
C SER A 234 -16.62 11.36 1.74
N ASP A 235 -17.51 11.58 2.71
CA ASP A 235 -18.84 12.17 2.48
C ASP A 235 -18.80 13.50 1.72
N THR A 236 -17.65 14.17 1.72
CA THR A 236 -17.43 15.47 1.06
C THR A 236 -16.77 15.38 -0.32
N ILE A 237 -16.19 14.22 -0.68
CA ILE A 237 -15.44 14.05 -1.93
C ILE A 237 -16.22 13.12 -2.87
N THR A 238 -16.96 13.71 -3.79
CA THR A 238 -17.70 12.99 -4.85
C THR A 238 -16.84 12.71 -6.10
N SER A 239 -15.60 13.21 -6.13
CA SER A 239 -14.70 13.00 -7.26
C SER A 239 -14.10 11.59 -7.21
N TYR A 240 -14.49 10.77 -8.16
CA TYR A 240 -13.94 9.44 -8.32
C TYR A 240 -12.75 9.44 -9.29
N ARG A 241 -11.80 8.53 -9.06
CA ARG A 241 -10.67 8.30 -9.95
C ARG A 241 -10.31 6.82 -9.96
N TYR A 242 -9.96 6.36 -11.15
CA TYR A 242 -9.50 5.02 -11.43
C TYR A 242 -8.05 5.02 -11.92
N PRO A 243 -7.33 3.91 -11.78
CA PRO A 243 -5.99 3.78 -12.32
C PRO A 243 -6.00 3.91 -13.84
N ASN A 244 -4.97 4.58 -14.34
CA ASN A 244 -4.65 4.55 -15.75
C ASN A 244 -3.98 3.22 -16.09
N ARG A 245 -4.21 2.72 -17.31
CA ARG A 245 -3.48 1.56 -17.80
C ARG A 245 -2.07 1.97 -18.20
N CYS A 246 -1.06 1.23 -17.73
CA CYS A 246 0.34 1.52 -18.09
C CYS A 246 0.51 1.58 -19.62
N GLN A 247 1.25 2.57 -20.11
CA GLN A 247 1.66 2.74 -21.52
C GLN A 247 0.56 2.99 -22.56
N THR A 248 -0.72 3.11 -22.16
CA THR A 248 -1.82 3.41 -23.08
C THR A 248 -2.40 4.80 -22.82
N VAL A 249 -2.60 5.57 -23.90
CA VAL A 249 -3.25 6.90 -23.84
C VAL A 249 -4.77 6.78 -23.68
N SER A 250 -5.35 5.63 -24.03
CA SER A 250 -6.79 5.35 -23.94
C SER A 250 -7.20 4.86 -22.54
N GLN A 251 -8.24 5.47 -21.99
CA GLN A 251 -8.68 5.38 -20.59
C GLN A 251 -9.94 4.51 -20.40
N ASP A 252 -9.98 3.30 -20.96
CA ASP A 252 -11.09 2.40 -20.62
C ASP A 252 -10.81 1.66 -19.31
N PHE A 253 -11.24 2.26 -18.20
CA PHE A 253 -11.18 1.64 -16.88
C PHE A 253 -11.89 0.28 -16.85
N SER A 254 -13.02 0.14 -17.53
CA SER A 254 -13.79 -1.10 -17.55
C SER A 254 -12.98 -2.24 -18.17
N GLN A 255 -12.21 -1.95 -19.23
CA GLN A 255 -11.29 -2.93 -19.81
C GLN A 255 -10.15 -3.29 -18.86
N LEU A 256 -9.56 -2.32 -18.16
CA LEU A 256 -8.50 -2.58 -17.17
C LEU A 256 -9.02 -3.43 -16.00
N LYS A 257 -10.20 -3.07 -15.45
CA LYS A 257 -10.89 -3.82 -14.38
C LYS A 257 -11.12 -5.26 -14.82
N LEU A 258 -11.78 -5.47 -15.96
CA LEU A 258 -12.07 -6.80 -16.48
C LEU A 258 -10.80 -7.62 -16.73
N ALA A 259 -9.75 -7.00 -17.29
CA ALA A 259 -8.47 -7.67 -17.54
C ALA A 259 -7.80 -8.11 -16.23
N LEU A 260 -7.81 -7.25 -15.20
CA LEU A 260 -7.26 -7.59 -13.87
C LEU A 260 -8.08 -8.66 -13.16
N GLU A 261 -9.42 -8.59 -13.20
CA GLU A 261 -10.32 -9.62 -12.66
C GLU A 261 -10.07 -10.98 -13.34
N THR A 262 -9.94 -10.98 -14.67
CA THR A 262 -9.64 -12.20 -15.44
C THR A 262 -8.28 -12.79 -15.06
N ARG A 263 -7.25 -11.95 -14.93
CA ARG A 263 -5.91 -12.40 -14.51
C ARG A 263 -5.91 -12.89 -13.07
N ALA A 264 -6.63 -12.23 -12.19
CA ALA A 264 -6.82 -12.62 -10.80
C ALA A 264 -7.47 -14.01 -10.70
N ALA A 265 -8.55 -14.27 -11.43
CA ALA A 265 -9.19 -15.59 -11.48
C ALA A 265 -8.25 -16.67 -12.02
N THR A 266 -7.49 -16.34 -13.07
CA THR A 266 -6.49 -17.25 -13.64
C THR A 266 -5.38 -17.56 -12.62
N LEU A 267 -4.89 -16.56 -11.90
CA LEU A 267 -3.89 -16.71 -10.85
C LEU A 267 -4.44 -17.56 -9.70
N ALA A 268 -5.67 -17.33 -9.26
CA ALA A 268 -6.33 -18.10 -8.20
C ALA A 268 -6.31 -19.61 -8.49
N ALA A 269 -6.62 -19.99 -9.74
CA ALA A 269 -6.60 -21.38 -10.18
C ALA A 269 -5.20 -22.04 -10.16
N TRP A 270 -4.13 -21.25 -10.13
CA TRP A 270 -2.75 -21.74 -10.05
C TRP A 270 -2.18 -21.78 -8.64
N LEU A 271 -2.76 -21.03 -7.71
CA LEU A 271 -2.30 -21.00 -6.33
C LEU A 271 -2.71 -22.28 -5.62
N ARG A 272 -1.78 -22.85 -4.83
CA ARG A 272 -2.03 -24.10 -4.10
C ARG A 272 -2.99 -23.90 -2.93
N ASN A 273 -2.81 -22.81 -2.18
CA ASN A 273 -3.56 -22.50 -0.95
C ASN A 273 -3.86 -20.99 -0.84
N PRO A 274 -4.58 -20.37 -1.79
CA PRO A 274 -4.93 -18.97 -1.68
C PRO A 274 -5.92 -18.76 -0.52
N ARG A 275 -5.65 -17.79 0.36
CA ARG A 275 -6.59 -17.34 1.40
C ARG A 275 -7.48 -16.22 0.90
N THR A 276 -6.88 -15.24 0.21
CA THR A 276 -7.58 -14.07 -0.32
C THR A 276 -6.99 -13.67 -1.66
N LEU A 277 -7.82 -13.52 -2.69
CA LEU A 277 -7.41 -12.96 -3.97
C LEU A 277 -8.52 -12.02 -4.46
N ARG A 278 -8.33 -10.70 -4.29
CA ARG A 278 -9.38 -9.72 -4.49
C ARG A 278 -8.97 -8.55 -5.37
N ILE A 279 -9.90 -8.10 -6.22
CA ILE A 279 -9.82 -6.84 -6.96
C ILE A 279 -10.90 -5.91 -6.41
N ILE A 280 -10.50 -4.76 -5.85
CA ILE A 280 -11.41 -3.79 -5.26
C ILE A 280 -11.60 -2.64 -6.24
N SER A 281 -12.85 -2.23 -6.46
CA SER A 281 -13.20 -1.07 -7.27
C SER A 281 -14.49 -0.45 -6.74
N HIS A 282 -14.75 0.82 -7.00
CA HIS A 282 -16.06 1.40 -6.80
C HIS A 282 -16.85 1.36 -8.11
N GLU A 283 -18.18 1.43 -8.02
CA GLU A 283 -19.06 1.51 -9.18
C GLU A 283 -19.78 2.85 -9.26
N LEU A 284 -20.12 3.25 -10.49
CA LEU A 284 -20.85 4.48 -10.76
C LEU A 284 -22.28 4.14 -11.16
N PRO A 285 -23.26 4.95 -10.74
CA PRO A 285 -23.12 6.23 -10.03
C PRO A 285 -23.09 6.13 -8.49
N SER A 286 -23.32 4.96 -7.90
CA SER A 286 -23.57 4.83 -6.45
C SER A 286 -22.36 5.11 -5.57
N LEU A 287 -21.14 5.02 -6.14
CA LEU A 287 -19.86 5.09 -5.42
C LEU A 287 -19.69 3.99 -4.37
N ASP A 288 -20.52 2.94 -4.43
CA ASP A 288 -20.33 1.75 -3.60
C ASP A 288 -19.02 1.06 -3.96
N VAL A 289 -18.30 0.60 -2.94
CA VAL A 289 -17.07 -0.16 -3.11
C VAL A 289 -17.41 -1.65 -3.17
N TYR A 290 -16.91 -2.32 -4.20
CA TYR A 290 -17.05 -3.75 -4.39
C TYR A 290 -15.68 -4.42 -4.47
N ALA A 291 -15.58 -5.61 -3.90
CA ALA A 291 -14.48 -6.53 -4.07
C ALA A 291 -14.93 -7.72 -4.90
N PHE A 292 -14.27 -7.96 -6.03
CA PHE A 292 -14.35 -9.21 -6.77
C PHE A 292 -13.40 -10.22 -6.11
N ASP A 293 -13.95 -11.29 -5.54
CA ASP A 293 -13.20 -12.39 -4.96
C ASP A 293 -12.94 -13.45 -6.05
N ALA A 294 -11.70 -13.51 -6.51
CA ALA A 294 -11.28 -14.36 -7.61
C ALA A 294 -11.17 -15.85 -7.25
N ILE A 295 -11.20 -16.20 -5.96
CA ILE A 295 -11.20 -17.59 -5.50
C ILE A 295 -12.60 -18.18 -5.66
N THR A 296 -13.61 -17.40 -5.25
CA THR A 296 -15.02 -17.82 -5.28
C THR A 296 -15.76 -17.40 -6.55
N GLY A 297 -15.23 -16.42 -7.29
CA GLY A 297 -15.87 -15.79 -8.43
C GLY A 297 -17.01 -14.85 -8.06
N ARG A 298 -17.13 -14.45 -6.78
CA ARG A 298 -18.25 -13.66 -6.26
C ARG A 298 -17.88 -12.19 -6.06
N ARG A 299 -18.89 -11.31 -6.04
CA ARG A 299 -18.73 -9.91 -5.66
C ARG A 299 -19.22 -9.69 -4.22
N ILE A 300 -18.46 -8.88 -3.50
CA ILE A 300 -18.70 -8.51 -2.10
C ILE A 300 -18.80 -6.99 -2.05
N ARG A 301 -19.85 -6.45 -1.47
CA ARG A 301 -19.95 -5.02 -1.17
C ARG A 301 -19.16 -4.71 0.09
N LEU A 302 -18.33 -3.68 0.04
CA LEU A 302 -17.54 -3.19 1.16
C LEU A 302 -18.08 -1.84 1.62
N GLU A 303 -18.00 -1.59 2.92
CA GLU A 303 -18.23 -0.26 3.47
C GLU A 303 -17.14 0.73 2.98
N ASN A 304 -17.51 2.00 2.84
CA ASN A 304 -16.55 3.03 2.44
C ASN A 304 -15.47 3.22 3.52
N ASN A 305 -14.22 3.34 3.09
CA ASN A 305 -13.03 3.52 3.95
C ASN A 305 -12.71 2.36 4.91
N VAL A 306 -13.30 1.18 4.70
CA VAL A 306 -12.92 -0.02 5.44
C VAL A 306 -11.55 -0.57 5.00
N GLU A 307 -10.91 -1.38 5.84
CA GLU A 307 -9.70 -2.12 5.47
C GLU A 307 -9.94 -3.01 4.25
N TRP A 308 -8.94 -3.13 3.38
CA TRP A 308 -9.11 -3.79 2.08
C TRP A 308 -9.38 -5.31 2.19
N ASP A 309 -9.09 -5.91 3.33
CA ASP A 309 -9.31 -7.31 3.67
C ASP A 309 -10.58 -7.55 4.50
N ALA A 310 -11.42 -6.53 4.70
CA ALA A 310 -12.70 -6.70 5.39
C ALA A 310 -13.61 -7.72 4.68
N ASP A 311 -14.46 -8.40 5.47
CA ASP A 311 -15.32 -9.48 4.96
C ASP A 311 -16.47 -8.97 4.07
N GLY A 312 -17.03 -7.79 4.37
CA GLY A 312 -18.10 -7.17 3.60
C GLY A 312 -19.44 -7.91 3.61
N GLU A 313 -20.35 -7.47 2.74
CA GLU A 313 -21.67 -8.08 2.51
C GLU A 313 -21.71 -8.76 1.15
N LEU A 314 -22.18 -10.01 1.08
CA LEU A 314 -22.34 -10.72 -0.19
C LEU A 314 -23.46 -10.06 -1.00
N VAL A 315 -23.15 -9.73 -2.26
CA VAL A 315 -24.15 -9.28 -3.21
C VAL A 315 -24.72 -10.53 -3.87
N ASP A 316 -25.94 -10.90 -3.50
CA ASP A 316 -26.67 -11.88 -4.30
C ASP A 316 -26.86 -11.25 -5.69
N GLU A 317 -26.32 -11.90 -6.73
CA GLU A 317 -26.71 -11.62 -8.10
C GLU A 317 -28.18 -12.00 -8.18
N VAL A 318 -29.05 -11.03 -7.86
CA VAL A 318 -30.46 -11.11 -8.18
C VAL A 318 -30.45 -11.27 -9.68
N LEU A 319 -30.68 -12.50 -10.16
CA LEU A 319 -31.04 -12.75 -11.53
C LEU A 319 -32.18 -11.77 -11.78
N GLU A 320 -31.91 -10.72 -12.55
CA GLU A 320 -32.96 -9.87 -13.11
C GLU A 320 -33.82 -10.84 -13.91
N GLU A 321 -34.83 -11.41 -13.25
CA GLU A 321 -35.91 -12.14 -13.90
C GLU A 321 -36.56 -11.11 -14.81
N ASP A 322 -36.15 -11.13 -16.07
CA ASP A 322 -36.80 -10.57 -17.25
C ASP A 322 -38.05 -9.75 -16.89
N GLU A 323 -37.89 -8.48 -16.50
CA GLU A 323 -38.98 -7.50 -16.49
C GLU A 323 -39.38 -7.11 -17.94
N SER A 324 -39.26 -8.03 -18.90
CA SER A 324 -39.64 -7.83 -20.30
C SER A 324 -41.14 -8.05 -20.57
N ASP A 325 -41.96 -8.36 -19.56
CA ASP A 325 -43.38 -8.69 -19.78
C ASP A 325 -44.39 -7.59 -19.35
N LEU A 326 -43.94 -6.38 -18.97
CA LEU A 326 -44.85 -5.35 -18.43
C LEU A 326 -45.28 -4.22 -19.39
N PHE A 327 -44.88 -4.27 -20.67
CA PHE A 327 -45.27 -3.25 -21.67
C PHE A 327 -45.81 -3.83 -22.99
N ASP A 328 -46.67 -4.86 -22.92
CA ASP A 328 -47.43 -5.30 -24.10
C ASP A 328 -48.92 -5.40 -23.77
N SER A 329 -49.61 -4.25 -23.73
CA SER A 329 -51.06 -4.11 -24.04
C SER A 329 -51.50 -2.64 -23.92
N ASP A 330 -51.45 -1.91 -25.03
CA ASP A 330 -52.55 -1.04 -25.44
C ASP A 330 -52.29 -0.53 -26.88
N SER A 331 -52.71 -1.35 -27.86
CA SER A 331 -52.87 -0.89 -29.23
C SER A 331 -54.18 -0.11 -29.36
N PRO A 332 -54.17 1.16 -29.79
CA PRO A 332 -55.40 1.90 -30.04
C PRO A 332 -56.08 1.37 -31.31
N VAL A 333 -57.31 0.89 -31.14
CA VAL A 333 -58.23 0.50 -32.22
C VAL A 333 -58.46 1.70 -33.14
N ALA A 334 -58.09 1.57 -34.41
CA ALA A 334 -58.42 2.54 -35.45
C ALA A 334 -59.94 2.56 -35.71
N PRO A 335 -60.58 3.74 -35.82
CA PRO A 335 -61.99 3.81 -36.20
C PRO A 335 -62.15 3.52 -37.69
N GLN A 336 -62.95 2.50 -38.00
CA GLN A 336 -63.48 2.29 -39.34
C GLN A 336 -64.43 3.44 -39.69
N ILE A 337 -64.05 4.23 -40.70
CA ILE A 337 -64.97 5.14 -41.39
C ILE A 337 -65.63 4.34 -42.51
N VAL A 338 -66.96 4.25 -42.42
CA VAL A 338 -67.86 3.61 -43.37
C VAL A 338 -68.70 4.72 -44.00
N TRP A 339 -68.47 4.92 -45.31
CA TRP A 339 -69.09 5.80 -46.32
C TRP A 339 -68.87 7.32 -46.20
#